data_AF-A0A967KPJ4-F1
#
_entry.id   AF-A0A967KPJ4-F1
#
_cell.length_a   1.000
_cell.length_b   1.000
_cell.length_c   1.000
_cell.angle_alpha   90.00
_cell.angle_beta   90.00
_cell.angle_gamma   90.00
#
_symmetry.space_group_name_H-M   'P 1'
#
loop_
_entity.id
_entity.type
_entity.pdbx_description
1 polymer ?
#
loop_
_entity_poly.entity_id
_entity_poly.type
_entity_poly.pdbx_seq_one_letter_code
_entity_poly.pdbx_strand_id
1 'polypeptide(L)'
;LFVNYTNTEGDTVIARYQATADRGEVELATANILLTIPQPFANHNGGQLQFGPDGYLYIGTGDGGSANDPLGNGQNINVLLGKMLRLDVDSGDSYTIPADNPFVNNPDARPEIWAFGLRNPWRFSFDRSTGDMYIADVGQNAFEEINHEPAGSGGGFNYGWNIMEGFHCLGRGDCDQTGLILPIAEYSHQQGCSVTGGYVYRGKQFPALNGVYLYADFCSGKIWGLRLGGEPVELSEMPSGVLDTDLTISSFGEDEAGEVYLLSFQGEIYQVVSQ
;
A
#
# COMPACT_ATOMS: atom_id res chain seq x y z
N LEU A 1 14.15 4.07 -13.57
CA LEU A 1 13.64 2.98 -12.72
C LEU A 1 13.75 3.40 -11.27
N PHE A 2 12.68 3.26 -10.48
CA PHE A 2 12.71 3.45 -9.03
C PHE A 2 12.60 2.09 -8.36
N VAL A 3 13.39 1.87 -7.32
CA VAL A 3 13.43 0.61 -6.57
C VAL A 3 13.40 0.88 -5.08
N ASN A 4 12.74 -0.01 -4.36
CA ASN A 4 12.80 -0.12 -2.91
C ASN A 4 13.45 -1.46 -2.57
N TYR A 5 14.51 -1.44 -1.76
CA TYR A 5 15.19 -2.66 -1.32
C TYR A 5 15.73 -2.50 0.10
N THR A 6 15.96 -3.63 0.77
CA THR A 6 16.63 -3.67 2.07
C THR A 6 18.14 -3.81 1.86
N ASN A 7 18.93 -2.90 2.43
CA ASN A 7 20.40 -2.97 2.36
C ASN A 7 20.96 -4.04 3.32
N THR A 8 22.29 -4.22 3.32
CA THR A 8 22.95 -5.23 4.18
C THR A 8 22.92 -4.89 5.68
N GLU A 9 22.57 -3.65 6.04
CA GLU A 9 22.39 -3.20 7.42
C GLU A 9 20.95 -3.45 7.91
N GLY A 10 20.03 -3.81 7.01
CA GLY A 10 18.61 -4.02 7.30
C GLY A 10 17.72 -2.82 6.96
N ASP A 11 18.30 -1.71 6.52
CA ASP A 11 17.59 -0.46 6.26
C ASP A 11 16.87 -0.49 4.90
N THR A 12 15.71 0.16 4.84
CA THR A 12 15.01 0.38 3.57
C THR A 12 15.70 1.48 2.79
N VAL A 13 16.03 1.21 1.53
CA VAL A 13 16.61 2.16 0.59
C VAL A 13 15.66 2.36 -0.59
N ILE A 14 15.35 3.62 -0.87
CA ILE A 14 14.65 4.04 -2.08
C ILE A 14 15.66 4.69 -3.00
N ALA A 15 15.82 4.14 -4.20
CA ALA A 15 16.81 4.61 -5.17
C ALA A 15 16.22 4.73 -6.58
N ARG A 16 16.80 5.65 -7.35
CA ARG A 16 16.55 5.85 -8.77
C ARG A 16 17.76 5.41 -9.58
N TYR A 17 17.50 4.73 -10.68
CA TYR A 17 18.47 4.33 -11.69
C TYR A 17 18.01 4.73 -13.09
N GLN A 18 18.95 4.93 -14.00
CA GLN A 18 18.68 5.07 -15.41
C GLN A 18 18.62 3.68 -16.07
N ALA A 19 17.62 3.49 -16.92
CA ALA A 19 17.55 2.31 -17.78
C ALA A 19 18.33 2.60 -19.07
N THR A 20 18.82 1.54 -19.73
CA THR A 20 19.36 1.65 -21.08
C THR A 20 18.29 2.20 -22.04
N ALA A 21 18.72 2.74 -23.18
CA ALA A 21 17.80 3.37 -24.15
C ALA A 21 16.69 2.42 -24.64
N ASP A 22 16.98 1.12 -24.75
CA ASP A 22 16.01 0.07 -25.11
C ASP A 22 15.20 -0.46 -23.92
N ARG A 23 15.49 0.01 -22.70
CA ARG A 23 14.89 -0.40 -21.42
C ARG A 23 15.05 -1.88 -21.09
N GLY A 24 15.98 -2.58 -21.75
CA GLY A 24 16.27 -3.99 -21.47
C GLY A 24 17.11 -4.18 -20.21
N GLU A 25 17.92 -3.19 -19.85
CA GLU A 25 18.84 -3.24 -18.70
C GLU A 25 18.80 -1.95 -17.87
N VAL A 26 19.42 -2.01 -16.70
CA VAL A 26 19.55 -0.88 -15.76
C VAL A 26 21.03 -0.55 -15.57
N GLU A 27 21.40 0.72 -15.71
CA GLU A 27 22.76 1.18 -15.53
C GLU A 27 23.06 1.38 -14.03
N LEU A 28 23.56 0.34 -13.35
CA LEU A 28 23.77 0.34 -11.89
C LEU A 28 24.65 1.48 -11.37
N ALA A 29 25.60 1.97 -12.18
CA ALA A 29 26.47 3.09 -11.82
C ALA A 29 25.72 4.44 -11.70
N THR A 30 24.49 4.52 -12.20
CA THR A 30 23.64 5.73 -12.13
C THR A 30 22.79 5.81 -10.87
N ALA A 31 23.05 4.93 -9.89
CA ALA A 31 22.34 4.89 -8.62
C ALA A 31 22.29 6.28 -7.96
N ASN A 32 21.08 6.76 -7.71
CA ASN A 32 20.80 7.95 -6.94
C ASN A 32 19.88 7.54 -5.78
N ILE A 33 20.43 7.51 -4.56
CA ILE A 33 19.67 7.19 -3.35
C ILE A 33 18.80 8.40 -2.99
N LEU A 34 17.49 8.19 -2.96
CA LEU A 34 16.52 9.19 -2.54
C LEU A 34 16.36 9.20 -1.04
N LEU A 35 16.15 8.02 -0.43
CA LEU A 35 15.96 7.87 1.00
C LEU A 35 16.66 6.60 1.49
N THR A 36 17.21 6.68 2.70
CA THR A 36 17.57 5.54 3.53
C THR A 36 16.81 5.65 4.85
N ILE A 37 16.02 4.64 5.19
CA ILE A 37 15.16 4.62 6.36
C ILE A 37 15.63 3.48 7.28
N PRO A 38 16.17 3.80 8.46
CA PRO A 38 16.59 2.79 9.42
C PRO A 38 15.44 1.87 9.83
N GLN A 39 15.67 0.55 9.82
CA GLN A 39 14.68 -0.44 10.24
C GLN A 39 15.03 -0.99 11.63
N PRO A 40 14.21 -0.75 12.66
CA PRO A 40 14.51 -1.18 14.03
C PRO A 40 14.33 -2.69 14.24
N PHE A 41 13.50 -3.35 13.43
CA PHE A 41 13.27 -4.79 13.46
C PHE A 41 13.29 -5.39 12.03
N ALA A 42 13.20 -6.72 11.94
CA ALA A 42 13.41 -7.46 10.68
C ALA A 42 12.15 -7.60 9.81
N ASN A 43 11.04 -6.97 10.18
CA ASN A 43 9.74 -7.10 9.53
C ASN A 43 9.03 -5.74 9.41
N HIS A 44 7.96 -5.71 8.61
CA HIS A 44 7.15 -4.52 8.32
C HIS A 44 7.92 -3.40 7.61
N ASN A 45 8.65 -3.75 6.55
CA ASN A 45 9.38 -2.75 5.77
C ASN A 45 8.46 -2.00 4.77
N GLY A 46 7.24 -2.49 4.52
CA GLY A 46 6.41 -2.05 3.40
C GLY A 46 7.12 -2.35 2.08
N GLY A 47 7.15 -1.37 1.17
CA GLY A 47 8.07 -1.41 0.03
C GLY A 47 7.48 -0.99 -1.31
N GLN A 48 6.15 -0.85 -1.42
CA GLN A 48 5.58 -0.42 -2.69
C GLN A 48 5.96 1.03 -3.02
N LEU A 49 6.30 1.23 -4.29
CA LEU A 49 6.50 2.51 -4.94
C LEU A 49 5.45 2.65 -6.05
N GLN A 50 4.78 3.79 -6.12
CA GLN A 50 3.86 4.07 -7.21
C GLN A 50 3.76 5.58 -7.45
N PHE A 51 3.69 5.99 -8.72
CA PHE A 51 3.39 7.38 -9.04
C PHE A 51 1.89 7.64 -8.88
N GLY A 52 1.57 8.73 -8.17
CA GLY A 52 0.21 9.23 -8.06
C GLY A 52 -0.27 9.89 -9.35
N PRO A 53 -1.59 10.14 -9.48
CA PRO A 53 -2.16 10.87 -10.61
C PRO A 53 -1.67 12.33 -10.69
N ASP A 54 -1.09 12.84 -9.61
CA ASP A 54 -0.46 14.15 -9.50
C ASP A 54 1.00 14.18 -9.98
N GLY A 55 1.57 13.04 -10.36
CA GLY A 55 2.94 12.92 -10.87
C GLY A 55 4.01 12.75 -9.78
N TYR A 56 3.63 12.70 -8.50
CA TYR A 56 4.59 12.49 -7.42
C TYR A 56 4.81 11.02 -7.10
N LEU A 57 5.97 10.69 -6.54
CA LEU A 57 6.30 9.33 -6.10
C LEU A 57 5.73 9.10 -4.71
N TYR A 58 4.82 8.13 -4.60
CA TYR A 58 4.29 7.64 -3.33
C TYR A 58 5.02 6.39 -2.86
N ILE A 59 5.21 6.27 -1.55
CA ILE A 59 5.98 5.20 -0.91
C ILE A 59 5.21 4.72 0.32
N GLY A 60 4.91 3.42 0.38
CA GLY A 60 4.37 2.79 1.59
C GLY A 60 5.50 2.27 2.48
N THR A 61 5.57 2.75 3.71
CA THR A 61 6.56 2.29 4.71
C THR A 61 5.84 1.73 5.93
N GLY A 62 6.20 0.50 6.33
CA GLY A 62 5.68 -0.07 7.57
C GLY A 62 6.30 0.57 8.82
N ASP A 63 5.75 0.25 9.97
CA ASP A 63 6.11 0.78 11.30
C ASP A 63 7.51 0.36 11.78
N GLY A 64 8.17 -0.49 11.01
CA GLY A 64 9.50 -1.01 11.28
C GLY A 64 9.54 -2.23 12.16
N GLY A 65 8.39 -2.83 12.47
CA GLY A 65 8.28 -4.21 12.94
C GLY A 65 8.00 -4.39 14.43
N SER A 66 8.16 -5.64 14.86
CA SER A 66 7.77 -6.13 16.20
C SER A 66 6.27 -6.03 16.49
N ALA A 67 5.85 -6.53 17.67
CA ALA A 67 4.46 -6.58 18.07
C ALA A 67 4.02 -5.28 18.78
N ASN A 68 2.86 -4.78 18.38
CA ASN A 68 2.15 -3.60 18.88
C ASN A 68 2.94 -2.29 18.71
N ASP A 69 3.81 -2.20 17.70
CA ASP A 69 4.62 -1.00 17.41
C ASP A 69 5.29 -0.43 18.69
N PRO A 70 6.29 -1.12 19.25
CA PRO A 70 6.87 -0.78 20.54
C PRO A 70 7.57 0.59 20.54
N LEU A 71 7.82 1.18 19.36
CA LEU A 71 8.42 2.50 19.20
C LEU A 71 7.38 3.59 18.90
N GLY A 72 6.10 3.22 18.74
CA GLY A 72 5.01 4.14 18.42
C GLY A 72 5.20 4.84 17.08
N ASN A 73 5.91 4.19 16.14
CA ASN A 73 6.25 4.76 14.84
C ASN A 73 5.02 5.09 14.02
N GLY A 74 3.94 4.31 14.08
CA GLY A 74 2.68 4.59 13.37
C GLY A 74 2.17 6.01 13.64
N GLN A 75 2.12 6.41 14.91
CA GLN A 75 1.66 7.72 15.37
C GLN A 75 2.75 8.80 15.39
N ASN A 76 4.02 8.41 15.43
CA ASN A 76 5.13 9.35 15.45
C ASN A 76 5.35 9.99 14.06
N ILE A 77 5.01 11.27 13.93
CA ILE A 77 5.18 12.05 12.68
C ILE A 77 6.61 12.57 12.49
N ASN A 78 7.51 12.34 13.44
CA ASN A 78 8.89 12.79 13.38
C ASN A 78 9.80 11.75 12.70
N VAL A 79 9.24 10.60 12.30
CA VAL A 79 9.93 9.48 11.63
C VAL A 79 9.20 9.08 10.34
N LEU A 80 9.88 8.31 9.49
CA LEU A 80 9.37 7.87 8.18
C LEU A 80 8.77 6.45 8.19
N LEU A 81 8.56 5.85 9.35
CA LEU A 81 8.02 4.50 9.51
C LEU A 81 6.52 4.55 9.85
N GLY A 82 5.73 3.66 9.26
CA GLY A 82 4.28 3.58 9.43
C GLY A 82 3.55 4.71 8.69
N LYS A 83 3.95 4.97 7.44
CA LYS A 83 3.56 6.16 6.66
C LYS A 83 3.23 5.80 5.21
N MET A 84 2.41 6.67 4.60
CA MET A 84 2.52 6.96 3.18
C MET A 84 3.41 8.20 3.04
N LEU A 85 4.45 8.12 2.21
CA LEU A 85 5.30 9.26 1.86
C LEU A 85 4.98 9.73 0.45
N ARG A 86 5.21 11.02 0.15
CA ARG A 86 5.02 11.62 -1.17
C ARG A 86 6.16 12.59 -1.51
N LEU A 87 6.88 12.30 -2.59
CA LEU A 87 8.10 13.02 -3.00
C LEU A 87 7.99 13.56 -4.42
N ASP A 88 8.57 14.74 -4.66
CA ASP A 88 8.86 15.23 -6.00
C ASP A 88 10.25 14.74 -6.42
N VAL A 89 10.30 13.85 -7.41
CA VAL A 89 11.54 13.24 -7.92
C VAL A 89 11.98 13.81 -9.27
N ASP A 90 11.21 14.76 -9.82
CA ASP A 90 11.53 15.45 -11.07
C ASP A 90 12.28 16.77 -10.81
N SER A 91 12.16 17.30 -9.59
CA SER A 91 12.85 18.51 -9.14
C SER A 91 14.09 18.20 -8.29
N GLY A 92 15.16 18.95 -8.52
CA GLY A 92 16.41 18.85 -7.74
C GLY A 92 17.30 17.66 -8.12
N ASP A 93 18.39 17.49 -7.38
CA ASP A 93 19.40 16.46 -7.68
C ASP A 93 18.95 15.03 -7.26
N SER A 94 18.19 14.90 -6.18
CA SER A 94 17.61 13.63 -5.70
C SER A 94 16.10 13.69 -5.66
N TYR A 95 15.55 14.45 -4.71
CA TYR A 95 14.12 14.75 -4.60
C TYR A 95 13.91 16.10 -3.90
N THR A 96 12.71 16.65 -4.02
CA THR A 96 12.21 17.77 -3.21
C THR A 96 10.88 17.41 -2.56
N ILE A 97 10.45 18.21 -1.59
CA ILE A 97 9.15 18.06 -0.94
C ILE A 97 8.09 18.83 -1.75
N PRO A 98 6.98 18.19 -2.17
CA PRO A 98 5.84 18.92 -2.72
C PRO A 98 5.33 19.99 -1.75
N ALA A 99 5.13 21.22 -2.24
CA ALA A 99 4.76 22.35 -1.40
C ALA A 99 3.38 22.22 -0.74
N ASP A 100 2.54 21.32 -1.24
CA ASP A 100 1.22 20.96 -0.73
C ASP A 100 1.23 19.71 0.17
N ASN A 101 2.41 19.17 0.53
CA ASN A 101 2.46 18.11 1.53
C ASN A 101 1.92 18.61 2.89
N PRO A 102 1.13 17.79 3.60
CA PRO A 102 0.34 18.23 4.77
C PRO A 102 1.21 18.68 5.96
N PHE A 103 2.46 18.20 6.03
CA PHE A 103 3.37 18.46 7.13
C PHE A 103 4.52 19.43 6.80
N VAL A 104 4.55 20.04 5.61
CA VAL A 104 5.68 20.85 5.13
C VAL A 104 6.04 22.03 6.05
N ASN A 105 5.05 22.59 6.75
CA ASN A 105 5.22 23.74 7.64
C ASN A 105 5.28 23.34 9.13
N ASN A 106 5.24 22.05 9.46
CA ASN A 106 5.32 21.58 10.82
C ASN A 106 6.79 21.24 11.17
N PRO A 107 7.46 22.02 12.03
CA PRO A 107 8.88 21.82 12.34
C PRO A 107 9.15 20.52 13.11
N ASP A 108 8.12 19.94 13.72
CA ASP A 108 8.24 18.69 14.46
C ASP A 108 8.01 17.47 13.55
N ALA A 109 7.40 17.62 12.38
CA ALA A 109 7.07 16.52 11.50
C ALA A 109 8.09 16.34 10.36
N ARG A 110 8.14 15.11 9.82
CA ARG A 110 8.85 14.84 8.57
C ARG A 110 8.03 15.36 7.38
N PRO A 111 8.58 16.29 6.58
CA PRO A 111 7.82 16.92 5.49
C PRO A 111 7.52 15.95 4.33
N GLU A 112 8.18 14.79 4.28
CA GLU A 112 7.92 13.71 3.33
C GLU A 112 6.55 13.03 3.54
N ILE A 113 5.98 13.13 4.74
CA ILE A 113 4.77 12.40 5.11
C ILE A 113 3.56 12.93 4.34
N TRP A 114 2.85 12.01 3.69
CA TRP A 114 1.53 12.22 3.12
C TRP A 114 0.42 11.76 4.08
N ALA A 115 0.55 10.56 4.65
CA ALA A 115 -0.38 10.03 5.64
C ALA A 115 0.37 9.17 6.66
N PHE A 116 -0.25 8.92 7.82
CA PHE A 116 0.38 8.20 8.93
C PHE A 116 -0.61 7.29 9.66
N GLY A 117 -0.14 6.61 10.70
CA GLY A 117 -0.96 5.66 11.45
C GLY A 117 -1.18 4.35 10.69
N LEU A 118 -0.18 3.89 9.93
CA LEU A 118 -0.20 2.61 9.21
C LEU A 118 0.77 1.62 9.87
N ARG A 119 0.47 0.32 9.74
CA ARG A 119 1.29 -0.77 10.30
C ARG A 119 2.30 -1.29 9.29
N ASN A 120 1.83 -1.80 8.16
CA ASN A 120 2.62 -2.35 7.07
C ASN A 120 1.81 -2.25 5.76
N PRO A 121 1.72 -1.06 5.14
CA PRO A 121 1.00 -0.84 3.89
C PRO A 121 1.70 -1.59 2.75
N TRP A 122 1.28 -2.83 2.52
CA TRP A 122 2.00 -3.80 1.68
C TRP A 122 1.82 -3.49 0.19
N ARG A 123 0.56 -3.37 -0.25
CA ARG A 123 0.24 -2.77 -1.55
C ARG A 123 -0.77 -1.64 -1.42
N PHE A 124 -0.62 -0.67 -2.30
CA PHE A 124 -1.58 0.41 -2.51
C PHE A 124 -1.70 0.69 -4.00
N SER A 125 -2.78 1.33 -4.42
CA SER A 125 -2.92 1.76 -5.81
C SER A 125 -3.83 2.97 -5.92
N PHE A 126 -3.71 3.66 -7.05
CA PHE A 126 -4.62 4.73 -7.42
C PHE A 126 -5.61 4.21 -8.46
N ASP A 127 -6.89 4.48 -8.25
CA ASP A 127 -7.90 4.26 -9.27
C ASP A 127 -7.63 5.20 -10.46
N ARG A 128 -7.33 4.64 -11.63
CA ARG A 128 -7.03 5.40 -12.85
C ARG A 128 -8.16 6.33 -13.31
N SER A 129 -9.40 6.07 -12.88
CA SER A 129 -10.55 6.89 -13.28
C SER A 129 -10.85 8.04 -12.32
N THR A 130 -10.60 7.86 -11.02
CA THR A 130 -10.97 8.86 -9.99
C THR A 130 -9.76 9.52 -9.35
N GLY A 131 -8.61 8.85 -9.33
CA GLY A 131 -7.41 9.24 -8.59
C GLY A 131 -7.45 8.85 -7.12
N ASP A 132 -8.49 8.15 -6.66
CA ASP A 132 -8.61 7.70 -5.27
C ASP A 132 -7.51 6.68 -4.94
N MET A 133 -6.95 6.77 -3.75
CA MET A 133 -5.95 5.82 -3.26
C MET A 133 -6.63 4.74 -2.41
N TYR A 134 -6.24 3.49 -2.65
CA TYR A 134 -6.59 2.34 -1.81
C TYR A 134 -5.31 1.77 -1.23
N ILE A 135 -5.30 1.48 0.08
CA ILE A 135 -4.13 0.98 0.80
C ILE A 135 -4.54 -0.31 1.50
N ALA A 136 -3.87 -1.41 1.19
CA ALA A 136 -3.97 -2.63 1.97
C ALA A 136 -2.90 -2.62 3.07
N ASP A 137 -3.36 -2.50 4.31
CA ASP A 137 -2.48 -2.43 5.47
C ASP A 137 -2.52 -3.75 6.24
N VAL A 138 -1.37 -4.39 6.39
CA VAL A 138 -1.29 -5.72 7.00
C VAL A 138 -1.51 -5.62 8.50
N GLY A 139 -2.52 -6.35 8.96
CA GLY A 139 -2.95 -6.47 10.34
C GLY A 139 -1.95 -7.17 11.25
N GLN A 140 -2.21 -7.13 12.56
CA GLN A 140 -1.31 -7.79 13.51
C GLN A 140 -1.73 -9.21 13.89
N ASN A 141 -2.85 -9.32 14.60
CA ASN A 141 -3.28 -10.55 15.27
C ASN A 141 -4.68 -10.95 14.86
N ALA A 142 -5.53 -9.99 14.52
CA ALA A 142 -6.97 -10.18 14.49
C ALA A 142 -7.61 -9.77 13.17
N PHE A 143 -7.19 -8.64 12.59
CA PHE A 143 -7.85 -8.07 11.42
C PHE A 143 -6.87 -7.50 10.42
N GLU A 144 -7.09 -7.85 9.16
CA GLU A 144 -6.49 -7.23 7.99
C GLU A 144 -7.43 -6.13 7.47
N GLU A 145 -6.89 -5.07 6.88
CA GLU A 145 -7.71 -3.89 6.53
C GLU A 145 -7.39 -3.26 5.16
N ILE A 146 -8.43 -2.64 4.58
CA ILE A 146 -8.32 -1.78 3.40
C ILE A 146 -8.70 -0.35 3.79
N ASN A 147 -7.75 0.56 3.65
CA ASN A 147 -7.94 1.99 3.80
C ASN A 147 -8.21 2.66 2.44
N HIS A 148 -8.90 3.80 2.47
CA HIS A 148 -9.22 4.61 1.27
C HIS A 148 -8.95 6.08 1.54
N GLU A 149 -8.37 6.74 0.53
CA GLU A 149 -8.16 8.17 0.52
C GLU A 149 -8.76 8.79 -0.75
N PRO A 150 -9.74 9.71 -0.63
CA PRO A 150 -10.31 10.39 -1.79
C PRO A 150 -9.26 11.23 -2.53
N ALA A 151 -9.34 11.24 -3.85
CA ALA A 151 -8.51 12.12 -4.68
C ALA A 151 -8.68 13.60 -4.24
N GLY A 152 -7.56 14.31 -4.07
CA GLY A 152 -7.56 15.72 -3.68
C GLY A 152 -7.91 15.98 -2.21
N SER A 153 -7.86 14.97 -1.33
CA SER A 153 -8.04 15.08 0.13
C SER A 153 -7.10 16.10 0.81
N GLY A 154 -5.92 16.36 0.22
CA GLY A 154 -4.85 17.13 0.83
C GLY A 154 -3.96 16.31 1.80
N GLY A 155 -4.20 15.01 1.93
CA GLY A 155 -3.44 14.12 2.80
C GLY A 155 -3.63 14.44 4.29
N GLY A 156 -2.67 14.00 5.10
CA GLY A 156 -2.62 14.22 6.55
C GLY A 156 -3.46 13.23 7.35
N PHE A 157 -3.96 12.17 6.70
CA PHE A 157 -4.84 11.20 7.32
C PHE A 157 -4.08 10.35 8.34
N ASN A 158 -4.73 10.09 9.49
CA ASN A 158 -4.24 9.19 10.52
C ASN A 158 -5.07 7.90 10.47
N TYR A 159 -4.51 6.82 9.95
CA TYR A 159 -5.19 5.53 9.83
C TYR A 159 -5.23 4.74 11.15
N GLY A 160 -4.71 5.31 12.24
CA GLY A 160 -4.99 4.87 13.59
C GLY A 160 -4.09 3.78 14.14
N TRP A 161 -3.20 3.14 13.39
CA TRP A 161 -2.20 2.23 13.97
C TRP A 161 -1.22 3.01 14.88
N ASN A 162 -0.93 2.59 16.11
CA ASN A 162 -1.28 1.33 16.80
C ASN A 162 -2.42 1.49 17.84
N ILE A 163 -3.28 2.50 17.69
CA ILE A 163 -4.49 2.70 18.50
C ILE A 163 -5.59 1.72 18.05
N MET A 164 -5.69 1.51 16.73
CA MET A 164 -6.67 0.67 16.04
C MET A 164 -6.00 -0.53 15.37
N GLU A 165 -6.78 -1.60 15.17
CA GLU A 165 -6.52 -2.73 14.26
C GLU A 165 -7.86 -3.06 13.59
N GLY A 166 -8.02 -2.71 12.32
CA GLY A 166 -9.33 -2.70 11.68
C GLY A 166 -10.27 -1.68 12.33
N PHE A 167 -11.52 -2.09 12.56
CA PHE A 167 -12.53 -1.30 13.29
C PHE A 167 -12.40 -1.37 14.81
N HIS A 168 -11.37 -2.03 15.33
CA HIS A 168 -11.27 -2.40 16.74
C HIS A 168 -10.12 -1.69 17.44
N CYS A 169 -10.30 -1.35 18.70
CA CYS A 169 -9.21 -0.82 19.51
C CYS A 169 -8.17 -1.91 19.81
N LEU A 170 -6.90 -1.66 19.51
CA LEU A 170 -5.85 -2.66 19.65
C LEU A 170 -5.67 -3.08 21.12
N GLY A 171 -5.89 -4.37 21.40
CA GLY A 171 -5.61 -4.99 22.71
C GLY A 171 -6.53 -4.57 23.87
N ARG A 172 -7.64 -3.88 23.61
CA ARG A 172 -8.54 -3.35 24.66
C ARG A 172 -9.98 -3.16 24.14
N GLY A 173 -10.92 -2.94 25.05
CA GLY A 173 -12.34 -2.77 24.72
C GLY A 173 -12.70 -1.39 24.13
N ASP A 174 -11.95 -0.34 24.47
CA ASP A 174 -12.19 1.04 24.03
C ASP A 174 -10.89 1.85 23.86
N CYS A 175 -10.96 2.92 23.08
CA CYS A 175 -9.86 3.82 22.77
C CYS A 175 -10.38 5.14 22.21
N ASP A 176 -9.56 6.19 22.25
CA ASP A 176 -9.88 7.46 21.61
C ASP A 176 -9.67 7.36 20.10
N GLN A 177 -10.76 7.54 19.35
CA GLN A 177 -10.77 7.52 17.89
C GLN A 177 -10.83 8.93 17.28
N THR A 178 -10.68 9.97 18.10
CA THR A 178 -10.76 11.36 17.65
C THR A 178 -9.69 11.65 16.61
N GLY A 179 -10.13 12.04 15.40
CA GLY A 179 -9.22 12.37 14.30
C GLY A 179 -8.62 11.15 13.58
N LEU A 180 -9.04 9.94 13.91
CA LEU A 180 -8.66 8.73 13.18
C LEU A 180 -9.57 8.52 11.98
N ILE A 181 -9.00 8.00 10.90
CA ILE A 181 -9.69 7.54 9.71
C ILE A 181 -9.72 6.02 9.77
N LEU A 182 -10.91 5.45 9.92
CA LEU A 182 -11.09 3.99 9.96
C LEU A 182 -11.04 3.42 8.54
N PRO A 183 -10.66 2.12 8.40
CA PRO A 183 -10.66 1.47 7.10
C PRO A 183 -12.06 1.41 6.48
N ILE A 184 -12.13 1.18 5.17
CA ILE A 184 -13.41 0.97 4.48
C ILE A 184 -13.81 -0.52 4.43
N ALA A 185 -12.89 -1.42 4.76
CA ALA A 185 -13.14 -2.85 4.90
C ALA A 185 -12.12 -3.49 5.83
N GLU A 186 -12.54 -4.56 6.51
CA GLU A 186 -11.66 -5.46 7.25
C GLU A 186 -12.05 -6.92 6.99
N TYR A 187 -11.14 -7.85 7.27
CA TYR A 187 -11.51 -9.25 7.47
C TYR A 187 -10.67 -9.86 8.59
N SER A 188 -11.27 -10.81 9.30
CA SER A 188 -10.61 -11.43 10.46
C SER A 188 -9.56 -12.46 10.04
N HIS A 189 -8.61 -12.73 10.94
CA HIS A 189 -7.59 -13.76 10.74
C HIS A 189 -8.14 -15.21 10.70
N GLN A 190 -9.46 -15.38 10.85
CA GLN A 190 -10.13 -16.65 10.57
C GLN A 190 -10.35 -16.88 9.08
N GLN A 191 -10.32 -15.82 8.27
CA GLN A 191 -10.55 -15.84 6.83
C GLN A 191 -9.26 -15.74 6.01
N GLY A 192 -8.23 -15.08 6.56
CA GLY A 192 -6.91 -14.89 5.94
C GLY A 192 -5.87 -14.52 7.00
N CYS A 193 -4.67 -14.08 6.63
CA CYS A 193 -3.65 -13.68 7.61
C CYS A 193 -2.63 -12.64 7.14
N SER A 194 -2.76 -12.12 5.92
CA SER A 194 -1.93 -11.04 5.40
C SER A 194 -2.55 -10.49 4.13
N VAL A 195 -3.15 -9.29 4.22
CA VAL A 195 -3.72 -8.65 3.04
C VAL A 195 -2.63 -8.24 2.06
N THR A 196 -2.87 -8.54 0.79
CA THR A 196 -1.95 -8.14 -0.27
C THR A 196 -2.33 -6.80 -0.86
N GLY A 197 -3.62 -6.48 -1.02
CA GLY A 197 -4.06 -5.31 -1.80
C GLY A 197 -3.97 -5.54 -3.30
N GLY A 198 -4.51 -4.62 -4.10
CA GLY A 198 -4.55 -4.78 -5.55
C GLY A 198 -4.98 -3.49 -6.27
N TYR A 199 -5.91 -3.59 -7.22
CA TYR A 199 -6.30 -2.50 -8.11
C TYR A 199 -7.81 -2.38 -8.27
N VAL A 200 -8.28 -1.15 -8.48
CA VAL A 200 -9.64 -0.95 -9.01
C VAL A 200 -9.65 -1.41 -10.47
N TYR A 201 -10.48 -2.40 -10.77
CA TYR A 201 -10.56 -2.94 -12.13
C TYR A 201 -11.17 -1.91 -13.09
N ARG A 202 -10.39 -1.54 -14.12
CA ARG A 202 -10.77 -0.59 -15.19
C ARG A 202 -10.62 -1.18 -16.59
N GLY A 203 -10.34 -2.48 -16.69
CA GLY A 203 -10.27 -3.23 -17.94
C GLY A 203 -11.64 -3.40 -18.61
N LYS A 204 -11.61 -3.99 -19.80
CA LYS A 204 -12.79 -4.21 -20.64
C LYS A 204 -13.23 -5.66 -20.69
N GLN A 205 -12.36 -6.60 -20.33
CA GLN A 205 -12.68 -8.03 -20.37
C GLN A 205 -13.81 -8.41 -19.39
N PHE A 206 -13.90 -7.74 -18.24
CA PHE A 206 -14.90 -8.00 -17.21
C PHE A 206 -15.71 -6.75 -16.84
N PRO A 207 -16.68 -6.33 -17.68
CA PRO A 207 -17.45 -5.10 -17.43
C PRO A 207 -18.16 -5.05 -16.07
N ALA A 208 -18.54 -6.21 -15.52
CA ALA A 208 -19.18 -6.31 -14.20
C ALA A 208 -18.26 -5.90 -13.04
N LEU A 209 -16.93 -6.01 -13.23
CA LEU A 209 -15.92 -5.63 -12.25
C LEU A 209 -15.50 -4.17 -12.37
N ASN A 210 -15.99 -3.41 -13.35
CA ASN A 210 -15.63 -2.01 -13.51
C ASN A 210 -15.92 -1.21 -12.22
N GLY A 211 -14.87 -0.59 -11.66
CA GLY A 211 -14.94 0.17 -10.42
C GLY A 211 -14.98 -0.68 -9.14
N VAL A 212 -14.64 -1.97 -9.22
CA VAL A 212 -14.45 -2.84 -8.06
C VAL A 212 -12.97 -2.88 -7.73
N TYR A 213 -12.62 -2.55 -6.49
CA TYR A 213 -11.27 -2.77 -5.95
C TYR A 213 -11.08 -4.27 -5.69
N LEU A 214 -10.15 -4.86 -6.42
CA LEU A 214 -9.76 -6.26 -6.26
C LEU A 214 -8.56 -6.34 -5.33
N TYR A 215 -8.65 -7.18 -4.32
CA TYR A 215 -7.57 -7.44 -3.38
C TYR A 215 -7.60 -8.90 -2.93
N ALA A 216 -6.47 -9.38 -2.44
CA ALA A 216 -6.32 -10.77 -2.02
C ALA A 216 -5.68 -10.87 -0.64
N ASP A 217 -5.71 -12.09 -0.12
CA ASP A 217 -4.98 -12.50 1.07
C ASP A 217 -3.88 -13.48 0.67
N PHE A 218 -2.66 -13.23 1.17
CA PHE A 218 -1.48 -14.01 0.85
C PHE A 218 -1.58 -15.46 1.35
N CYS A 219 -2.20 -15.68 2.51
CA CYS A 219 -2.19 -16.96 3.21
C CYS A 219 -3.24 -17.93 2.65
N SER A 220 -4.41 -17.41 2.33
CA SER A 220 -5.56 -18.19 1.90
C SER A 220 -5.75 -18.26 0.38
N GLY A 221 -5.16 -17.33 -0.38
CA GLY A 221 -5.37 -17.21 -1.82
C GLY A 221 -6.75 -16.68 -2.22
N LYS A 222 -7.56 -16.29 -1.23
CA LYS A 222 -8.87 -15.66 -1.44
C LYS A 222 -8.73 -14.30 -2.10
N ILE A 223 -9.71 -13.98 -2.93
CA ILE A 223 -9.80 -12.70 -3.63
C ILE A 223 -11.18 -12.10 -3.36
N TRP A 224 -11.19 -10.84 -2.97
CA TRP A 224 -12.39 -10.06 -2.72
C TRP A 224 -12.52 -8.93 -3.73
N GLY A 225 -13.77 -8.57 -4.00
CA GLY A 225 -14.14 -7.33 -4.66
C GLY A 225 -14.81 -6.39 -3.67
N LEU A 226 -14.35 -5.14 -3.64
CA LEU A 226 -14.93 -4.07 -2.84
C LEU A 226 -15.35 -2.90 -3.72
N ARG A 227 -16.61 -2.47 -3.59
CA ARG A 227 -17.08 -1.19 -4.13
C ARG A 227 -17.11 -0.18 -2.99
N LEU A 228 -16.65 1.04 -3.24
CA LEU A 228 -16.66 2.10 -2.23
C LEU A 228 -18.08 2.31 -1.67
N GLY A 229 -18.20 2.26 -0.34
CA GLY A 229 -19.49 2.36 0.38
C GLY A 229 -20.36 1.10 0.35
N GLY A 230 -19.87 0.00 -0.23
CA GLY A 230 -20.49 -1.33 -0.17
C GLY A 230 -19.68 -2.29 0.70
N GLU A 231 -20.26 -3.45 0.97
CA GLU A 231 -19.58 -4.54 1.68
C GLU A 231 -18.62 -5.28 0.74
N PRO A 232 -17.48 -5.79 1.26
CA PRO A 232 -16.65 -6.75 0.54
C PRO A 232 -17.43 -7.99 0.13
N VAL A 233 -17.13 -8.50 -1.06
CA VAL A 233 -17.69 -9.77 -1.55
C VAL A 233 -16.56 -10.65 -2.05
N GLU A 234 -16.50 -11.90 -1.56
CA GLU A 234 -15.54 -12.88 -2.08
C GLU A 234 -15.90 -13.24 -3.53
N LEU A 235 -14.93 -13.20 -4.44
CA LEU A 235 -15.21 -13.40 -5.86
C LEU A 235 -15.65 -14.82 -6.22
N SER A 236 -15.30 -15.81 -5.38
CA SER A 236 -15.77 -17.19 -5.46
C SER A 236 -17.29 -17.31 -5.23
N GLU A 237 -17.88 -16.40 -4.43
CA GLU A 237 -19.31 -16.37 -4.10
C GLU A 237 -20.15 -15.56 -5.08
N MET A 238 -19.52 -14.78 -5.96
CA MET A 238 -20.24 -14.08 -7.03
C MET A 238 -20.94 -15.10 -7.94
N PRO A 239 -22.09 -14.77 -8.56
CA PRO A 239 -22.83 -15.71 -9.43
C PRO A 239 -22.00 -16.30 -10.58
N SER A 240 -20.90 -15.64 -10.95
CA SER A 240 -19.93 -16.09 -11.95
C SER A 240 -18.79 -16.96 -11.41
N GLY A 241 -18.71 -17.20 -10.08
CA GLY A 241 -17.74 -18.10 -9.42
C GLY A 241 -16.28 -17.81 -9.79
N VAL A 242 -15.91 -16.53 -9.85
CA VAL A 242 -14.88 -16.04 -10.77
C VAL A 242 -13.49 -16.57 -10.44
N LEU A 243 -13.13 -16.69 -9.16
CA LEU A 243 -11.78 -17.03 -8.71
C LEU A 243 -11.82 -17.69 -7.33
N ASP A 244 -11.58 -19.00 -7.27
CA ASP A 244 -11.18 -19.74 -6.05
C ASP A 244 -9.79 -20.33 -6.33
N THR A 245 -8.79 -19.96 -5.53
CA THR A 245 -7.38 -20.27 -5.80
C THR A 245 -6.63 -20.62 -4.52
N ASP A 246 -5.64 -21.51 -4.61
CA ASP A 246 -4.69 -21.85 -3.55
C ASP A 246 -3.35 -21.11 -3.70
N LEU A 247 -3.32 -20.04 -4.49
CA LEU A 247 -2.13 -19.25 -4.74
C LEU A 247 -1.74 -18.45 -3.49
N THR A 248 -0.44 -18.34 -3.24
CA THR A 248 0.09 -17.34 -2.29
C THR A 248 0.27 -16.03 -3.05
N ILE A 249 -0.83 -15.30 -3.18
CA ILE A 249 -0.88 -14.06 -3.96
C ILE A 249 -0.06 -13.02 -3.20
N SER A 250 1.10 -12.63 -3.73
CA SER A 250 2.00 -11.66 -3.08
C SER A 250 1.88 -10.26 -3.65
N SER A 251 1.28 -10.13 -4.83
CA SER A 251 1.12 -8.86 -5.52
C SER A 251 0.08 -8.96 -6.63
N PHE A 252 -0.34 -7.80 -7.11
CA PHE A 252 -1.10 -7.64 -8.35
C PHE A 252 -0.28 -6.79 -9.34
N GLY A 253 -0.62 -6.93 -10.62
CA GLY A 253 -0.20 -6.04 -11.69
C GLY A 253 -1.40 -5.53 -12.47
N GLU A 254 -1.24 -4.39 -13.14
CA GLU A 254 -2.21 -3.82 -14.06
C GLU A 254 -1.50 -3.47 -15.36
N ASP A 255 -2.09 -3.80 -16.51
CA ASP A 255 -1.56 -3.39 -17.81
C ASP A 255 -2.11 -2.04 -18.30
N GLU A 256 -1.62 -1.57 -19.44
CA GLU A 256 -2.05 -0.30 -20.03
C GLU A 256 -3.55 -0.27 -20.38
N ALA A 257 -4.16 -1.44 -20.65
CA ALA A 257 -5.58 -1.59 -20.95
C ALA A 257 -6.47 -1.64 -19.71
N GLY A 258 -5.88 -1.73 -18.51
CA GLY A 258 -6.56 -1.82 -17.22
C GLY A 258 -6.94 -3.24 -16.82
N GLU A 259 -6.41 -4.24 -17.51
CA GLU A 259 -6.58 -5.63 -17.11
C GLU A 259 -5.65 -5.95 -15.94
N VAL A 260 -6.12 -6.81 -15.04
CA VAL A 260 -5.49 -7.10 -13.76
C VAL A 260 -4.87 -8.51 -13.78
N TYR A 261 -3.67 -8.60 -13.21
CA TYR A 261 -2.84 -9.80 -13.14
C TYR A 261 -2.54 -10.13 -11.68
N LEU A 262 -2.40 -11.41 -11.37
CA LEU A 262 -2.00 -11.90 -10.05
C LEU A 262 -0.54 -12.36 -10.11
N LEU A 263 0.23 -12.00 -9.09
CA LEU A 263 1.60 -12.47 -8.91
C LEU A 263 1.63 -13.40 -7.70
N SER A 264 2.06 -14.62 -7.96
CA SER A 264 2.15 -15.67 -6.96
C SER A 264 3.57 -15.74 -6.42
N PHE A 265 3.71 -15.88 -5.10
CA PHE A 265 5.00 -16.11 -4.45
C PHE A 265 5.58 -17.50 -4.76
N GLN A 266 4.80 -18.37 -5.40
CA GLN A 266 5.27 -19.63 -5.96
C GLN A 266 6.09 -19.44 -7.26
N GLY A 267 6.07 -18.25 -7.87
CA GLY A 267 7.00 -17.85 -8.95
C GLY A 267 6.33 -17.56 -10.29
N GLU A 268 5.01 -17.69 -10.41
CA GLU A 268 4.28 -17.46 -11.65
C GLU A 268 3.48 -16.13 -11.67
N ILE A 269 3.22 -15.65 -12.88
CA ILE A 269 2.31 -14.54 -13.18
C ILE A 269 1.07 -15.11 -13.84
N TYR A 270 -0.11 -14.78 -13.30
CA TYR A 270 -1.39 -15.25 -13.80
C TYR A 270 -2.20 -14.07 -14.35
N GLN A 271 -2.79 -14.25 -15.53
CA GLN A 271 -3.77 -13.32 -16.08
C GLN A 271 -5.17 -13.80 -15.72
N VAL A 272 -6.02 -12.91 -15.23
CA VAL A 272 -7.44 -13.20 -15.03
C VAL A 272 -8.13 -13.18 -16.40
N VAL A 273 -8.77 -14.28 -16.81
CA VAL A 273 -9.39 -14.42 -18.14
C VAL A 273 -10.85 -14.86 -18.06
N SER A 274 -11.69 -14.33 -18.96
CA SER A 274 -13.09 -14.71 -19.09
C SER A 274 -13.21 -16.03 -19.86
N GLN A 275 -14.05 -16.95 -19.40
CA GLN A 275 -14.47 -18.14 -20.17
C GLN A 275 -15.65 -17.82 -21.10
#